data_AF-A0A661THZ5-F1
#
_entry.id   AF-A0A661THZ5-F1
#
_cell.length_a   1.000
_cell.length_b   1.000
_cell.length_c   1.000
_cell.angle_alpha   90.00
_cell.angle_beta   90.00
_cell.angle_gamma   90.00
#
_symmetry.space_group_name_H-M   'P 1'
#
loop_
_entity.id
_entity.type
_entity.pdbx_description
1 polymer ?
#
loop_
_entity_poly.entity_id
_entity_poly.type
_entity_poly.pdbx_seq_one_letter_code
_entity_poly.pdbx_strand_id
1 'polypeptide(L)'
;MKKEMRRCQHCGCLFEVCNKVKKHEFCNKKECQKARKSKWHREKIQNDADYRNDQKVAQEDWSNNNPDYWKNYRRKNKKYTDRNREQQHRRNKDKRAKSAPAIKSDLIAKMDALSPEKKILSGKYQLIPMAPDMIAKMDALIVQIDTISSNYTYSGS
;
A
#
# COMPACT_ATOMS: atom_id res chain seq x y z
N MET A 1 -17.72 -33.57 -31.32
CA MET A 1 -16.54 -33.06 -30.59
C MET A 1 -16.84 -33.04 -29.10
N LYS A 2 -16.02 -33.67 -28.25
CA LYS A 2 -16.18 -33.60 -26.80
C LYS A 2 -15.80 -32.19 -26.33
N LYS A 3 -16.68 -31.53 -25.59
CA LYS A 3 -16.41 -30.23 -24.96
C LYS A 3 -15.66 -30.49 -23.66
N GLU A 4 -14.44 -29.98 -23.55
CA GLU A 4 -13.68 -30.06 -22.31
C GLU A 4 -14.26 -29.03 -21.32
N MET A 5 -14.58 -29.48 -20.11
CA MET A 5 -15.07 -28.64 -19.03
C MET A 5 -13.97 -28.45 -17.99
N ARG A 6 -13.80 -27.22 -17.51
CA ARG A 6 -12.79 -26.88 -16.47
C ARG A 6 -13.39 -25.96 -15.41
N ARG A 7 -12.82 -25.97 -14.21
CA ARG A 7 -13.15 -25.00 -13.16
C ARG A 7 -12.33 -23.73 -13.32
N CYS A 8 -12.99 -22.58 -13.22
CA CYS A 8 -12.34 -21.28 -13.29
C CYS A 8 -11.45 -21.05 -12.06
N GLN A 9 -10.19 -20.64 -12.27
CA GLN A 9 -9.27 -20.34 -11.16
C GLN A 9 -9.69 -19.15 -10.28
N HIS A 10 -10.58 -18.27 -10.77
CA HIS A 10 -11.06 -17.11 -9.99
C HIS A 10 -12.37 -17.38 -9.26
N CYS A 11 -13.42 -17.81 -9.97
CA CYS A 11 -14.75 -17.98 -9.37
C CYS A 11 -15.16 -19.45 -9.14
N GLY A 12 -14.33 -20.42 -9.51
CA GLY A 12 -14.61 -21.85 -9.31
C GLY A 12 -15.68 -22.45 -10.22
N CYS A 13 -16.41 -21.65 -11.01
CA CYS A 13 -17.48 -22.18 -11.84
C CYS A 13 -16.95 -23.11 -12.94
N LEU A 14 -17.74 -24.13 -13.28
CA LEU A 14 -17.50 -24.97 -14.45
C LEU A 14 -17.77 -24.15 -15.73
N PHE A 15 -16.87 -24.22 -16.69
CA PHE A 15 -17.00 -23.55 -17.99
C PHE A 15 -16.42 -24.41 -19.11
N GLU A 16 -16.93 -24.18 -20.33
CA GLU A 16 -16.45 -24.83 -21.55
C GLU A 16 -15.11 -24.23 -21.99
N VAL A 17 -14.11 -25.09 -22.16
CA VAL A 17 -12.77 -24.68 -22.61
C VAL A 17 -12.78 -24.49 -24.12
N CYS A 18 -12.49 -23.26 -24.56
CA CYS A 18 -12.13 -22.97 -25.94
C CYS A 18 -10.75 -23.57 -26.30
N ASN A 19 -10.74 -24.61 -27.13
CA ASN A 19 -9.52 -25.30 -27.60
C ASN A 19 -8.51 -24.39 -28.34
N LYS A 20 -8.96 -23.25 -28.89
CA LYS A 20 -8.08 -22.28 -29.55
C LYS A 20 -7.20 -21.51 -28.56
N VAL A 21 -7.58 -21.48 -27.28
CA VAL A 21 -6.87 -20.72 -26.25
C VAL A 21 -5.96 -21.65 -25.47
N LYS A 22 -4.65 -21.52 -25.66
CA LYS A 22 -3.66 -22.21 -24.81
C LYS A 22 -3.88 -21.80 -23.35
N LYS A 23 -3.96 -22.79 -22.44
CA LYS A 23 -4.16 -22.59 -20.99
C LYS A 23 -5.40 -21.73 -20.66
N HIS A 24 -6.59 -22.14 -21.11
CA HIS A 24 -7.84 -21.50 -20.74
C HIS A 24 -8.21 -21.80 -19.28
N GLU A 25 -7.73 -20.97 -18.35
CA GLU A 25 -7.88 -21.16 -16.89
C GLU A 25 -9.02 -20.35 -16.24
N PHE A 26 -9.53 -19.34 -16.96
CA PHE A 26 -10.54 -18.41 -16.46
C PHE A 26 -11.76 -18.41 -17.37
N CYS A 27 -12.96 -18.47 -16.79
CA CYS A 27 -14.19 -18.32 -17.55
C CYS A 27 -14.34 -16.90 -18.14
N ASN A 28 -15.28 -16.73 -19.07
CA ASN A 28 -15.51 -15.46 -19.77
C ASN A 28 -16.17 -14.35 -18.92
N LYS A 29 -16.49 -14.61 -17.64
CA LYS A 29 -17.04 -13.58 -16.75
C LYS A 29 -16.07 -12.41 -16.60
N LYS A 30 -16.58 -11.18 -16.68
CA LYS A 30 -15.79 -9.94 -16.64
C LYS A 30 -14.82 -9.89 -15.46
N GLU A 31 -15.29 -10.25 -14.26
CA GLU A 31 -14.45 -10.24 -13.05
C GLU A 31 -13.33 -11.30 -13.11
N CYS A 32 -13.59 -12.46 -13.71
CA CYS A 32 -12.57 -13.51 -13.87
C CYS A 32 -11.51 -13.12 -14.91
N GLN A 33 -11.93 -12.44 -15.99
CA GLN A 33 -11.00 -11.92 -17.00
C GLN A 33 -10.17 -10.75 -16.45
N LYS A 34 -10.74 -9.90 -15.59
CA LYS A 34 -9.96 -8.90 -14.84
C LYS A 34 -8.92 -9.57 -13.95
N ALA A 35 -9.32 -10.57 -13.17
CA ALA A 35 -8.40 -11.31 -12.31
C ALA A 35 -7.25 -11.97 -13.09
N ARG A 36 -7.55 -12.56 -14.25
CA ARG A 36 -6.53 -13.09 -15.17
C ARG A 36 -5.53 -12.02 -15.59
N LYS A 37 -6.01 -10.87 -16.07
CA LYS A 37 -5.14 -9.74 -16.48
C LYS A 37 -4.31 -9.21 -15.32
N SER A 38 -4.89 -9.09 -14.13
CA SER A 38 -4.18 -8.66 -12.91
C SER A 38 -3.14 -9.67 -12.46
N LYS A 39 -3.38 -10.98 -12.60
CA LYS A 39 -2.39 -12.03 -12.34
C LYS A 39 -1.21 -11.89 -13.30
N TRP A 40 -1.48 -11.87 -14.60
CA TRP A 40 -0.46 -11.70 -15.63
C TRP A 40 0.36 -10.43 -15.42
N HIS A 41 -0.28 -9.29 -15.15
CA HIS A 41 0.42 -8.02 -14.96
C HIS A 41 1.35 -8.04 -13.73
N ARG A 42 0.91 -8.65 -12.61
CA ARG A 42 1.76 -8.84 -11.42
C ARG A 42 2.97 -9.72 -11.73
N GLU A 43 2.75 -10.85 -12.39
CA GLU A 43 3.83 -11.76 -12.80
C GLU A 43 4.79 -11.07 -13.77
N LYS A 44 4.29 -10.23 -14.67
CA LYS A 44 5.11 -9.50 -15.63
C LYS A 44 5.97 -8.44 -14.94
N ILE A 45 5.39 -7.61 -14.07
CA ILE A 45 6.15 -6.62 -13.28
C ILE A 45 7.22 -7.27 -12.38
N GLN A 46 6.93 -8.46 -11.85
CA GLN A 46 7.86 -9.16 -10.96
C GLN A 46 9.05 -9.76 -11.72
N ASN A 47 8.80 -10.37 -12.88
CA ASN A 47 9.80 -11.16 -13.59
C ASN A 47 10.49 -10.42 -14.74
N ASP A 48 9.98 -9.25 -15.14
CA ASP A 48 10.48 -8.48 -16.28
C ASP A 48 10.85 -7.06 -15.83
N ALA A 49 12.16 -6.84 -15.65
CA ALA A 49 12.70 -5.57 -15.17
C ALA A 49 12.56 -4.46 -16.21
N ASP A 50 12.74 -4.78 -17.50
CA ASP A 50 12.61 -3.82 -18.60
C ASP A 50 11.16 -3.37 -18.72
N TYR A 51 10.21 -4.30 -18.70
CA TYR A 51 8.79 -3.97 -18.67
C TYR A 51 8.42 -3.05 -17.50
N ARG A 52 8.99 -3.28 -16.31
CA ARG A 52 8.75 -2.42 -15.14
C ARG A 52 9.32 -1.01 -15.32
N ASN A 53 10.51 -0.89 -15.90
CA ASN A 53 11.15 0.40 -16.16
C ASN A 53 10.39 1.19 -17.24
N ASP A 54 9.99 0.53 -18.32
CA ASP A 54 9.20 1.15 -19.40
C ASP A 54 7.86 1.66 -18.87
N GLN A 55 7.18 0.89 -18.00
CA GLN A 55 5.94 1.34 -17.35
C GLN A 55 6.17 2.59 -16.50
N LYS A 56 7.31 2.67 -15.80
CA LYS A 56 7.66 3.83 -14.97
C LYS A 56 7.92 5.07 -15.83
N VAL A 57 8.75 4.96 -16.87
CA VAL A 57 9.06 6.06 -17.79
C VAL A 57 7.79 6.56 -18.46
N ALA A 58 6.96 5.66 -18.99
CA ALA A 58 5.69 6.03 -19.61
C ALA A 58 4.74 6.74 -18.63
N GLN A 59 4.73 6.34 -17.35
CA GLN A 59 3.92 7.01 -16.33
C GLN A 59 4.45 8.40 -15.99
N GLU A 60 5.77 8.57 -15.89
CA GLU A 60 6.43 9.86 -15.67
C GLU A 60 6.16 10.80 -16.84
N ASP A 61 6.38 10.36 -18.07
CA ASP A 61 6.11 11.12 -19.28
C ASP A 61 4.65 11.53 -19.37
N TRP A 62 3.73 10.61 -19.08
CA TRP A 62 2.31 10.94 -19.09
C TRP A 62 1.96 11.98 -18.02
N SER A 63 2.52 11.87 -16.81
CA SER A 63 2.28 12.82 -15.73
C SER A 63 2.85 14.21 -16.04
N ASN A 64 4.05 14.27 -16.63
CA ASN A 64 4.71 15.50 -17.04
C ASN A 64 3.90 16.22 -18.14
N ASN A 65 3.35 15.46 -19.08
CA ASN A 65 2.49 15.99 -20.14
C ASN A 65 1.07 16.34 -19.66
N ASN A 66 0.65 15.84 -18.50
CA ASN A 66 -0.72 15.99 -17.99
C ASN A 66 -0.77 16.44 -16.50
N PRO A 67 -0.09 17.54 -16.12
CA PRO A 67 0.09 17.92 -14.72
C PRO A 67 -1.22 18.18 -13.98
N ASP A 68 -2.20 18.80 -14.66
CA ASP A 68 -3.49 19.13 -14.08
C ASP A 68 -4.55 18.02 -14.18
N TYR A 69 -4.24 16.91 -14.86
CA TYR A 69 -5.24 15.87 -15.15
C TYR A 69 -5.89 15.35 -13.88
N TRP A 70 -5.10 14.97 -12.87
CA TRP A 70 -5.64 14.39 -11.64
C TRP A 70 -6.47 15.39 -10.83
N LYS A 71 -6.07 16.67 -10.82
CA LYS A 71 -6.84 17.75 -10.18
C LYS A 71 -8.19 17.91 -10.87
N ASN A 72 -8.19 17.98 -12.20
CA ASN A 72 -9.39 18.09 -13.02
C ASN A 72 -10.29 16.86 -12.90
N TYR A 73 -9.72 15.67 -12.93
CA TYR A 73 -10.43 14.40 -12.78
C TYR A 73 -11.16 14.33 -11.44
N ARG A 74 -10.48 14.66 -10.32
CA ARG A 74 -11.09 14.68 -8.98
C ARG A 74 -12.20 15.71 -8.87
N ARG A 75 -12.01 16.92 -9.42
CA ARG A 75 -13.05 17.96 -9.46
C ARG A 75 -14.29 17.50 -10.22
N LYS A 76 -14.12 16.89 -11.40
CA LYS A 76 -15.22 16.37 -12.23
C LYS A 76 -15.91 15.15 -11.60
N ASN A 77 -15.17 14.32 -10.86
CA ASN A 77 -15.68 13.06 -10.29
C ASN A 77 -15.79 13.11 -8.76
N LYS A 78 -16.38 14.19 -8.21
CA LYS A 78 -16.45 14.41 -6.76
C LYS A 78 -17.09 13.25 -6.00
N LYS A 79 -18.23 12.73 -6.46
CA LYS A 79 -18.93 11.58 -5.84
C LYS A 79 -18.04 10.34 -5.73
N TYR A 80 -17.26 10.03 -6.76
CA TYR A 80 -16.31 8.91 -6.75
C TYR A 80 -15.16 9.17 -5.77
N THR A 81 -14.62 10.39 -5.79
CA THR A 81 -13.48 10.79 -4.97
C THR A 81 -13.83 10.76 -3.48
N ASP A 82 -15.00 11.27 -3.10
CA ASP A 82 -15.49 11.28 -1.72
C ASP A 82 -15.69 9.84 -1.19
N ARG A 83 -16.35 8.98 -1.98
CA ARG A 83 -16.53 7.57 -1.63
C ARG A 83 -15.19 6.84 -1.44
N ASN A 84 -14.21 7.12 -2.31
CA ASN A 84 -12.89 6.51 -2.19
C ASN A 84 -12.17 6.99 -0.92
N ARG A 85 -12.31 8.27 -0.57
CA ARG A 85 -11.77 8.84 0.67
C ARG A 85 -12.37 8.16 1.91
N GLU A 86 -13.69 8.01 1.98
CA GLU A 86 -14.37 7.30 3.08
C GLU A 86 -13.89 5.85 3.21
N GLN A 87 -13.75 5.13 2.10
CA GLN A 87 -13.21 3.78 2.09
C GLN A 87 -11.76 3.73 2.59
N GLN A 88 -10.94 4.72 2.21
CA GLN A 88 -9.57 4.84 2.69
C GLN A 88 -9.53 5.08 4.20
N HIS A 89 -10.39 5.95 4.75
CA HIS A 89 -10.51 6.16 6.19
C HIS A 89 -10.88 4.87 6.93
N ARG A 90 -11.86 4.12 6.41
CA ARG A 90 -12.23 2.80 6.97
C ARG A 90 -11.06 1.84 6.97
N ARG A 91 -10.40 1.65 5.81
CA ARG A 91 -9.22 0.77 5.70
C ARG A 91 -8.09 1.18 6.66
N ASN A 92 -7.85 2.48 6.83
CA ASN A 92 -6.83 2.98 7.74
C ASN A 92 -7.21 2.72 9.21
N LYS A 93 -8.49 2.90 9.57
CA LYS A 93 -9.01 2.58 10.91
C LYS A 93 -8.85 1.09 11.20
N ASP A 94 -9.23 0.23 10.26
CA ASP A 94 -9.11 -1.23 10.41
C ASP A 94 -7.65 -1.66 10.54
N LYS A 95 -6.73 -1.06 9.77
CA LYS A 95 -5.29 -1.31 9.91
C LYS A 95 -4.78 -0.90 11.28
N ARG A 96 -5.15 0.29 11.78
CA ARG A 96 -4.77 0.77 13.12
C ARG A 96 -5.31 -0.13 14.23
N ALA A 97 -6.54 -0.63 14.10
CA ALA A 97 -7.12 -1.57 15.05
C ALA A 97 -6.39 -2.92 15.05
N LYS A 98 -5.95 -3.40 13.89
CA LYS A 98 -5.15 -4.64 13.75
C LYS A 98 -3.71 -4.49 14.22
N SER A 99 -3.14 -3.29 14.13
CA SER A 99 -1.79 -2.98 14.62
C SER A 99 -1.76 -2.46 16.05
N ALA A 100 -2.93 -2.28 16.69
CA ALA A 100 -2.99 -1.93 18.09
C ALA A 100 -2.41 -3.12 18.88
N PRO A 101 -1.40 -2.91 19.74
CA PRO A 101 -0.92 -3.98 20.59
C PRO A 101 -2.10 -4.49 21.43
N ALA A 102 -2.20 -5.81 21.57
CA ALA A 102 -3.20 -6.46 22.41
C ALA A 102 -2.89 -6.18 23.89
N ILE A 103 -3.01 -4.93 24.31
CA ILE A 103 -3.09 -4.56 25.72
C ILE A 103 -4.57 -4.62 26.04
N LYS A 104 -5.00 -5.76 26.58
CA LYS A 104 -6.15 -5.79 27.48
C LYS A 104 -5.80 -4.85 28.63
N SER A 105 -6.47 -3.71 28.68
CA SER A 105 -6.83 -3.11 29.96
C SER A 105 -7.86 -2.03 29.71
N ASP A 106 -9.06 -2.29 30.21
CA ASP A 106 -10.04 -1.28 30.58
C ASP A 106 -9.36 -0.12 31.30
N LEU A 107 -9.05 0.97 30.61
CA LEU A 107 -8.77 2.25 31.25
C LEU A 107 -9.45 3.35 30.45
N ILE A 108 -10.71 3.51 30.81
CA ILE A 108 -11.48 4.75 30.72
C ILE A 108 -10.60 5.93 31.14
N ALA A 109 -10.70 7.01 30.36
CA ALA A 109 -9.94 8.25 30.41
C ALA A 109 -9.44 8.72 31.79
N LYS A 110 -8.16 9.15 31.84
CA LYS A 110 -7.72 10.30 32.66
C LYS A 110 -6.68 11.11 31.89
N MET A 111 -6.86 12.42 31.91
CA MET A 111 -6.23 13.43 31.04
C MET A 111 -4.83 13.91 31.49
N ASP A 112 -4.34 13.54 32.68
CA ASP A 112 -3.23 14.28 33.33
C ASP A 112 -2.03 13.41 33.77
N ALA A 113 -1.53 12.52 32.91
CA ALA A 113 -0.25 11.86 33.16
C ALA A 113 0.77 12.31 32.11
N LEU A 114 1.59 13.30 32.46
CA LEU A 114 2.91 13.48 31.85
C LEU A 114 3.63 12.13 32.00
N SER A 115 3.70 11.37 30.90
CA SER A 115 4.29 10.04 30.92
C SER A 115 5.77 10.14 31.31
N PRO A 116 6.28 9.22 32.15
CA PRO A 116 7.67 9.22 32.56
C PRO A 116 8.55 9.02 31.33
N GLU A 117 9.64 9.77 31.29
CA GLU A 117 10.72 9.80 30.32
C GLU A 117 10.82 8.52 29.48
N LYS A 118 10.35 8.58 28.23
CA LYS A 118 10.59 7.52 27.26
C LYS A 118 12.09 7.53 26.95
N LYS A 119 12.86 6.63 27.56
CA LYS A 119 14.25 6.39 27.17
C LYS A 119 14.26 6.05 25.68
N ILE A 120 14.81 6.95 24.88
CA ILE A 120 15.04 6.70 23.45
C ILE A 120 15.98 5.50 23.41
N LEU A 121 15.58 4.43 22.73
CA LEU A 121 16.39 3.22 22.59
C LEU A 121 17.30 3.37 21.38
N SER A 122 18.50 2.78 21.37
CA SER A 122 19.28 2.72 20.13
C SER A 122 18.52 1.95 19.04
N GLY A 123 18.48 2.47 17.82
CA GLY A 123 17.77 1.83 16.71
C GLY A 123 17.54 2.75 15.51
N LYS A 124 16.91 2.19 14.46
CA LYS A 124 16.50 2.95 13.28
C LYS A 124 15.14 3.56 13.51
N TYR A 125 15.08 4.88 13.42
CA TYR A 125 13.87 5.68 13.58
C TYR A 125 13.47 6.31 12.27
N GLN A 126 12.17 6.54 12.13
CA GLN A 126 11.58 7.25 11.02
C GLN A 126 11.08 8.60 11.53
N LEU A 127 11.74 9.69 11.11
CA LEU A 127 11.33 11.04 11.44
C LEU A 127 10.39 11.58 10.37
N ILE A 128 9.24 12.09 10.81
CA ILE A 128 8.23 12.68 9.94
C ILE A 128 8.14 14.16 10.32
N PRO A 129 8.53 15.09 9.44
CA PRO A 129 8.42 16.52 9.71
C PRO A 129 6.95 16.90 9.91
N MET A 130 6.64 17.55 11.03
CA MET A 130 5.33 18.15 11.26
C MET A 130 5.37 19.60 10.78
N ALA A 131 5.11 19.84 9.50
CA ALA A 131 4.88 21.19 9.01
C ALA A 131 3.48 21.67 9.46
N PRO A 132 3.34 22.92 9.94
CA PRO A 132 2.03 23.47 10.35
C PRO A 132 1.04 23.57 9.18
N ASP A 133 1.54 23.59 7.95
CA ASP A 133 0.70 23.76 6.76
C ASP A 133 0.54 22.43 6.02
N MET A 134 -0.69 21.93 6.01
CA MET A 134 -1.12 20.66 5.40
C MET A 134 -0.82 20.57 3.89
N ILE A 135 0.43 20.29 3.52
CA ILE A 135 0.78 19.89 2.15
C ILE A 135 1.77 18.73 2.25
N ALA A 136 1.26 17.54 1.95
CA ALA A 136 2.00 16.29 2.01
C ALA A 136 3.26 16.33 1.14
N LYS A 137 4.43 16.45 1.76
CA LYS A 137 5.68 15.88 1.26
C LYS A 137 6.08 14.74 2.19
N MET A 138 5.73 13.52 1.78
CA MET A 138 5.96 12.29 2.53
C MET A 138 7.33 11.69 2.16
N ASP A 139 8.42 12.38 2.49
CA ASP A 139 9.72 11.74 2.52
C ASP A 139 10.12 11.61 3.99
N ALA A 140 9.98 10.39 4.48
CA ALA A 140 10.32 10.08 5.86
C ALA A 140 11.83 9.84 5.97
N LEU A 141 12.48 10.60 6.85
CA LEU A 141 13.91 10.49 7.07
C LEU A 141 14.18 9.29 7.97
N ILE A 142 14.84 8.27 7.43
CA ILE A 142 15.31 7.14 8.24
C ILE A 142 16.64 7.53 8.85
N VAL A 143 16.67 7.63 10.18
CA VAL A 143 17.88 7.95 10.95
C VAL A 143 18.20 6.79 11.88
N GLN A 144 19.48 6.50 12.08
CA GLN A 144 19.93 5.60 13.13
C GLN A 144 20.29 6.46 14.35
N ILE A 145 19.62 6.22 15.47
CA ILE A 145 19.95 6.86 16.75
C ILE A 145 20.65 5.82 17.59
N ASP A 146 21.88 6.08 18.00
CA ASP A 146 22.61 5.25 18.95
C ASP A 146 22.71 6.00 20.28
N THR A 147 22.03 5.50 21.30
CA THR A 147 22.11 6.07 22.64
C THR A 147 23.34 5.56 23.36
N ILE A 148 24.25 6.47 23.69
CA ILE A 148 25.42 6.18 24.51
C ILE A 148 25.01 6.39 25.97
N SER A 149 25.01 5.33 26.79
CA SER A 149 24.77 5.46 28.23
C SER A 149 25.92 6.23 28.87
N SER A 150 25.64 7.13 29.82
CA SER A 150 26.63 7.96 30.50
C SER A 150 27.50 7.20 31.51
N ASN A 151 28.14 6.10 31.08
CA ASN A 151 29.22 5.44 31.82
C ASN A 151 30.51 5.46 31.00
N TYR A 152 30.73 6.53 30.21
CA TYR A 152 31.99 6.76 29.52
C TYR A 152 32.97 7.37 30.52
N THR A 153 33.82 6.55 31.13
CA THR A 153 35.03 7.05 31.78
C THR A 153 36.02 7.44 30.70
N TYR A 154 36.19 8.75 30.49
CA TYR A 154 37.32 9.29 29.76
C TYR A 154 38.60 9.01 30.57
N SER A 155 39.33 7.95 30.23
CA SER A 155 40.72 7.77 30.66
C SER A 155 41.61 8.34 29.56
N GLY A 156 41.90 9.63 29.66
CA GLY A 156 43.03 10.23 28.96
C GLY A 156 44.33 9.72 29.57
N SER A 157 45.30 9.42 28.71
CA SER A 157 46.73 9.34 29.03
C SER A 157 47.47 10.18 28.01
#